data_AF-A0A3Q3L367-F1
#
_entry.id   AF-A0A3Q3L367-F1
#
_cell.length_a   1.000
_cell.length_b   1.000
_cell.length_c   1.000
_cell.angle_alpha   90.00
_cell.angle_beta   90.00
_cell.angle_gamma   90.00
#
_symmetry.space_group_name_H-M   'P 1'
#
loop_
_entity.id
_entity.type
_entity.pdbx_description
1 polymer ?
#
loop_
_entity_poly.entity_id
_entity_poly.type
_entity_poly.pdbx_seq_one_letter_code
_entity_poly.pdbx_strand_id
1 'polypeptide(L)'
;LSSSGYLSPRKWAAAHSALQKALQDEVPAEHPVPHGDRLQVFQDQAILYLKYLQIFRSLEEVYEQLVQPQKRRAVRMVLDGLTGRLLELKAQMVELDQSEFHYFDDLLLDLKMTPKDLEIPIPRYFLRDKMQLQRNRQMIDSALLKQRANQTVMSLEEAIQLLQMSERARQGRIRAQFMKELIQSKRGIRRHTWRPSGLNPDQAAIQIQKVWRGFVQRRNTSRQRTEEMMFLGMIPVETSAPSPVQLQGQWVSSSQRLIQDQNEEEYQRVQLSVKQSVLDVEGTDIKEALQDQIRQWFIECRDATGRFPEFPDEEDGGSASLFSQKTPEQVGDDITEGLASFFPRERRKRRRKRRRKCECEQTESEAGFIQSSGFKISNTKTIKKYEGE
;
A
#
# COMPACT_ATOMS: atom_id res chain seq x y z
N LEU A 1 -14.23 18.82 -23.87
CA LEU A 1 -13.43 18.86 -22.62
C LEU A 1 -14.26 19.22 -21.37
N SER A 2 -15.37 19.98 -21.47
CA SER A 2 -16.23 20.33 -20.31
C SER A 2 -17.06 19.17 -19.71
N SER A 3 -17.34 18.10 -20.46
CA SER A 3 -18.21 17.01 -19.98
C SER A 3 -17.58 16.02 -18.98
N SER A 4 -16.26 15.98 -18.84
CA SER A 4 -15.59 14.99 -17.97
C SER A 4 -15.67 15.36 -16.48
N GLY A 5 -15.63 16.66 -16.17
CA GLY A 5 -15.68 17.15 -14.77
C GLY A 5 -17.01 16.90 -14.06
N TYR A 6 -18.12 16.79 -14.79
CA TYR A 6 -19.45 16.51 -14.23
C TYR A 6 -19.76 15.02 -14.04
N LEU A 7 -18.95 14.13 -14.62
CA LEU A 7 -19.18 12.69 -14.56
C LEU A 7 -18.73 12.10 -13.22
N SER A 8 -17.59 12.57 -12.69
CA SER A 8 -17.00 12.09 -11.43
C SER A 8 -17.89 12.33 -10.20
N PRO A 9 -18.51 13.52 -9.99
CA PRO A 9 -19.39 13.76 -8.84
C PRO A 9 -20.67 12.92 -8.89
N ARG A 10 -21.25 12.70 -10.09
CA ARG A 10 -22.44 11.87 -10.28
C ARG A 10 -22.14 10.39 -10.01
N LYS A 11 -21.01 9.89 -10.53
CA LYS A 11 -20.52 8.53 -10.26
C LYS A 11 -20.24 8.31 -8.76
N TRP A 12 -19.58 9.28 -8.11
CA TRP A 12 -19.38 9.26 -6.66
C TRP A 12 -20.71 9.20 -5.91
N ALA A 13 -21.66 10.09 -6.22
CA ALA A 13 -22.95 10.12 -5.53
C ALA A 13 -23.72 8.81 -5.68
N ALA A 14 -23.71 8.21 -6.89
CA ALA A 14 -24.31 6.91 -7.15
C ALA A 14 -23.64 5.79 -6.35
N ALA A 15 -22.30 5.70 -6.40
CA ALA A 15 -21.54 4.69 -5.68
C ALA A 15 -21.68 4.83 -4.16
N HIS A 16 -21.68 6.06 -3.64
CA HIS A 16 -21.88 6.35 -2.23
C HIS A 16 -23.30 6.01 -1.77
N SER A 17 -24.32 6.33 -2.55
CA SER A 17 -25.70 5.95 -2.24
C SER A 17 -25.89 4.43 -2.26
N ALA A 18 -25.27 3.73 -3.21
CA ALA A 18 -25.25 2.27 -3.26
C ALA A 18 -24.57 1.67 -2.02
N LEU A 19 -23.45 2.26 -1.58
CA LEU A 19 -22.76 1.88 -0.35
C LEU A 19 -23.63 2.09 0.90
N GLN A 20 -24.30 3.23 1.00
CA GLN A 20 -25.21 3.50 2.11
C GLN A 20 -26.37 2.49 2.17
N LYS A 21 -26.92 2.11 1.01
CA LYS A 21 -27.92 1.04 0.93
C LYS A 21 -27.37 -0.31 1.37
N ALA A 22 -26.19 -0.71 0.86
CA ALA A 22 -25.56 -1.98 1.25
C ALA A 22 -25.31 -2.05 2.76
N LEU A 23 -24.89 -0.94 3.38
CA LEU A 23 -24.69 -0.86 4.83
C LEU A 23 -26.00 -0.93 5.63
N GLN A 24 -27.10 -0.38 5.09
CA GLN A 24 -28.43 -0.53 5.69
C GLN A 24 -28.93 -1.97 5.60
N ASP A 25 -28.65 -2.66 4.48
CA ASP A 25 -28.98 -4.08 4.30
C ASP A 25 -28.18 -4.96 5.29
N GLU A 26 -26.91 -4.64 5.57
CA GLU A 26 -26.04 -5.41 6.49
C GLU A 26 -26.32 -5.19 7.98
N VAL A 27 -26.76 -3.99 8.35
CA VAL A 27 -27.08 -3.64 9.73
C VAL A 27 -28.58 -3.33 9.81
N PRO A 28 -29.46 -4.36 9.79
CA PRO A 28 -30.87 -4.12 10.02
C PRO A 28 -31.10 -3.50 11.41
N ALA A 29 -32.10 -2.64 11.52
CA ALA A 29 -32.50 -2.04 12.80
C ALA A 29 -33.04 -3.05 13.82
N GLU A 30 -33.43 -4.25 13.36
CA GLU A 30 -33.96 -5.34 14.17
C GLU A 30 -32.98 -6.52 14.21
N HIS A 31 -32.92 -7.23 15.34
CA HIS A 31 -32.06 -8.39 15.49
C HIS A 31 -32.40 -9.46 14.44
N PRO A 32 -31.41 -9.97 13.68
CA PRO A 32 -31.70 -10.96 12.65
C PRO A 32 -32.29 -12.21 13.30
N VAL A 33 -33.41 -12.68 12.74
CA VAL A 33 -33.96 -14.00 13.05
C VAL A 33 -32.86 -15.03 12.71
N PRO A 34 -32.56 -16.01 13.58
CA PRO A 34 -31.62 -17.07 13.22
C PRO A 34 -32.13 -17.74 11.96
N HIS A 35 -31.40 -17.56 10.85
CA HIS A 35 -31.74 -18.16 9.59
C HIS A 35 -31.53 -19.67 9.75
N GLY A 36 -32.61 -20.44 9.61
CA GLY A 36 -32.58 -21.90 9.80
C GLY A 36 -31.89 -22.64 8.65
N ASP A 37 -31.63 -21.97 7.52
CA ASP A 37 -31.12 -22.59 6.31
C ASP A 37 -29.76 -22.00 5.90
N ARG A 38 -28.72 -22.84 5.96
CA ARG A 38 -27.33 -22.49 5.59
C ARG A 38 -27.21 -22.02 4.15
N LEU A 39 -28.07 -22.54 3.25
CA LEU A 39 -28.08 -22.15 1.83
C LEU A 39 -28.55 -20.71 1.64
N GLN A 40 -29.58 -20.28 2.39
CA GLN A 40 -30.09 -18.91 2.32
C GLN A 40 -29.04 -17.92 2.84
N VAL A 41 -28.41 -18.22 3.99
CA VAL A 41 -27.33 -17.37 4.54
C VAL A 41 -26.18 -17.22 3.54
N PHE A 42 -25.81 -18.32 2.87
CA PHE A 42 -24.79 -18.27 1.85
C PHE A 42 -25.20 -17.40 0.65
N GLN A 43 -26.43 -17.56 0.15
CA GLN A 43 -26.94 -16.75 -0.96
C GLN A 43 -26.98 -15.26 -0.61
N ASP A 44 -27.42 -14.91 0.60
CA ASP A 44 -27.45 -13.53 1.08
C ASP A 44 -26.04 -12.93 1.18
N GLN A 45 -25.07 -13.68 1.72
CA GLN A 45 -23.66 -13.27 1.76
C GLN A 45 -23.05 -13.14 0.37
N ALA A 46 -23.40 -14.04 -0.56
CA ALA A 46 -22.94 -13.99 -1.94
C ALA A 46 -23.47 -12.75 -2.68
N ILE A 47 -24.77 -12.45 -2.55
CA ILE A 47 -25.38 -11.24 -3.11
C ILE A 47 -24.68 -9.99 -2.58
N LEU A 48 -24.43 -9.97 -1.27
CA LEU A 48 -23.79 -8.85 -0.59
C LEU A 48 -22.34 -8.65 -1.05
N TYR A 49 -21.56 -9.73 -1.14
CA TYR A 49 -20.21 -9.73 -1.69
C TYR A 49 -20.18 -9.15 -3.11
N LEU A 50 -21.08 -9.60 -3.99
CA LEU A 50 -21.16 -9.10 -5.37
C LEU A 50 -21.57 -7.63 -5.44
N LYS A 51 -22.52 -7.18 -4.60
CA LYS A 51 -22.89 -5.76 -4.47
C LYS A 51 -21.69 -4.90 -4.06
N TYR A 52 -20.94 -5.33 -3.04
CA TYR A 52 -19.73 -4.61 -2.61
C TYR A 52 -18.65 -4.58 -3.68
N LEU A 53 -18.51 -5.65 -4.46
CA LEU A 53 -17.55 -5.71 -5.56
C LEU A 53 -17.88 -4.70 -6.66
N GLN A 54 -19.18 -4.56 -7.01
CA GLN A 54 -19.64 -3.52 -7.93
C GLN A 54 -19.34 -2.10 -7.41
N ILE A 55 -19.64 -1.85 -6.14
CA ILE A 55 -19.39 -0.56 -5.49
C ILE A 55 -17.89 -0.25 -5.50
N PHE A 56 -17.05 -1.23 -5.15
CA PHE A 56 -15.60 -1.11 -5.15
C PHE A 56 -15.06 -0.71 -6.53
N ARG A 57 -15.50 -1.38 -7.59
CA ARG A 57 -15.12 -1.01 -8.97
C ARG A 57 -15.53 0.41 -9.32
N SER A 58 -16.77 0.79 -9.00
CA SER A 58 -17.27 2.13 -9.28
C SER A 58 -16.47 3.21 -8.53
N LEU A 59 -16.10 2.95 -7.28
CA LEU A 59 -15.29 3.87 -6.49
C LEU A 59 -13.82 3.92 -6.93
N GLU A 60 -13.28 2.82 -7.45
CA GLU A 60 -11.93 2.80 -8.03
C GLU A 60 -11.86 3.68 -9.29
N GLU A 61 -12.87 3.60 -10.16
CA GLU A 61 -13.01 4.53 -11.30
C GLU A 61 -13.13 5.99 -10.86
N VAL A 62 -13.94 6.25 -9.83
CA VAL A 62 -14.11 7.60 -9.27
C VAL A 62 -12.78 8.10 -8.73
N TYR A 63 -12.07 7.29 -7.95
CA TYR A 63 -10.76 7.63 -7.40
C TYR A 63 -9.77 7.98 -8.51
N GLU A 64 -9.74 7.21 -9.60
CA GLU A 64 -8.87 7.50 -10.75
C GLU A 64 -9.21 8.85 -11.39
N GLN A 65 -10.50 9.19 -11.47
CA GLN A 65 -10.95 10.43 -12.12
C GLN A 65 -10.81 11.68 -11.25
N LEU A 66 -10.73 11.53 -9.93
CA LEU A 66 -10.63 12.65 -9.01
C LEU A 66 -9.26 13.34 -9.14
N VAL A 67 -9.27 14.64 -9.36
CA VAL A 67 -8.04 15.45 -9.46
C VAL A 67 -7.75 16.18 -8.14
N GLN A 68 -8.76 16.36 -7.28
CA GLN A 68 -8.62 17.09 -6.02
C GLN A 68 -7.98 16.21 -4.93
N PRO A 69 -6.83 16.60 -4.35
CA PRO A 69 -6.06 15.81 -3.38
C PRO A 69 -6.82 15.43 -2.11
N GLN A 70 -7.63 16.35 -1.56
CA GLN A 70 -8.38 16.11 -0.32
C GLN A 70 -9.48 15.07 -0.53
N LYS A 71 -10.25 15.20 -1.62
CA LYS A 71 -11.31 14.24 -1.97
C LYS A 71 -10.76 12.86 -2.26
N ARG A 72 -9.62 12.78 -2.97
CA ARG A 72 -8.94 11.49 -3.23
C ARG A 72 -8.57 10.77 -1.94
N ARG A 73 -8.05 11.48 -0.94
CA ARG A 73 -7.74 10.89 0.39
C ARG A 73 -8.99 10.34 1.06
N ALA A 74 -10.10 11.08 1.06
CA ALA A 74 -11.37 10.61 1.62
C ALA A 74 -11.89 9.35 0.89
N VAL A 75 -11.89 9.33 -0.44
CA VAL A 75 -12.31 8.15 -1.23
C VAL A 75 -11.39 6.96 -0.99
N ARG A 76 -10.08 7.19 -0.87
CA ARG A 76 -9.12 6.12 -0.54
C ARG A 76 -9.46 5.43 0.78
N MET A 77 -9.80 6.19 1.82
CA MET A 77 -10.21 5.59 3.11
C MET A 77 -11.43 4.68 2.95
N VAL A 78 -12.40 5.08 2.13
CA VAL A 78 -13.57 4.26 1.82
C VAL A 78 -13.19 3.01 1.03
N LEU A 79 -12.30 3.13 0.04
CA LEU A 79 -11.81 1.99 -0.75
C LEU A 79 -11.03 0.98 0.11
N ASP A 80 -10.20 1.46 1.05
CA ASP A 80 -9.47 0.60 1.98
C ASP A 80 -10.43 -0.16 2.90
N GLY A 81 -11.47 0.52 3.41
CA GLY A 81 -12.54 -0.12 4.21
C GLY A 81 -13.36 -1.15 3.40
N LEU A 82 -13.69 -0.84 2.15
CA LEU A 82 -14.38 -1.75 1.24
C LEU A 82 -13.54 -2.99 0.91
N THR A 83 -12.23 -2.81 0.74
CA THR A 83 -11.31 -3.93 0.51
C THR A 83 -11.32 -4.86 1.72
N GLY A 84 -11.26 -4.31 2.94
CA GLY A 84 -11.40 -5.08 4.17
C GLY A 84 -12.72 -5.85 4.21
N ARG A 85 -13.84 -5.17 3.94
CA ARG A 85 -15.17 -5.80 3.96
C ARG A 85 -15.33 -6.92 2.92
N LEU A 86 -14.79 -6.74 1.71
CA LEU A 86 -14.80 -7.78 0.67
C LEU A 86 -14.04 -9.03 1.12
N LEU A 87 -12.89 -8.86 1.78
CA LEU A 87 -12.10 -9.97 2.30
C LEU A 87 -12.82 -10.67 3.45
N GLU A 88 -13.47 -9.93 4.34
CA GLU A 88 -14.30 -10.49 5.42
C GLU A 88 -15.46 -11.32 4.87
N LEU A 89 -16.23 -10.76 3.92
CA LEU A 89 -17.36 -11.48 3.29
C LEU A 89 -16.88 -12.74 2.57
N LYS A 90 -15.76 -12.65 1.84
CA LYS A 90 -15.18 -13.82 1.19
C LYS A 90 -14.77 -14.87 2.23
N ALA A 91 -14.14 -14.48 3.33
CA ALA A 91 -13.75 -15.40 4.39
C ALA A 91 -14.97 -16.08 5.04
N GLN A 92 -16.04 -15.33 5.30
CA GLN A 92 -17.30 -15.86 5.83
C GLN A 92 -17.93 -16.89 4.88
N MET A 93 -17.96 -16.60 3.57
CA MET A 93 -18.48 -17.52 2.57
C MET A 93 -17.64 -18.81 2.46
N VAL A 94 -16.31 -18.69 2.58
CA VAL A 94 -15.41 -19.86 2.60
C VAL A 94 -15.67 -20.71 3.84
N GLU A 95 -15.88 -20.10 4.99
CA GLU A 95 -16.22 -20.80 6.23
C GLU A 95 -17.58 -21.52 6.14
N LEU A 96 -18.58 -20.85 5.54
CA LEU A 96 -19.92 -21.41 5.35
C LEU A 96 -20.00 -22.51 4.29
N ASP A 97 -19.17 -22.52 3.26
CA ASP A 97 -19.26 -23.54 2.18
C ASP A 97 -18.07 -24.53 2.20
N GLN A 98 -17.07 -24.27 3.05
CA GLN A 98 -15.80 -25.02 3.12
C GLN A 98 -15.08 -25.12 1.77
N SER A 99 -15.27 -24.13 0.91
CA SER A 99 -14.68 -24.05 -0.42
C SER A 99 -14.14 -22.64 -0.68
N GLU A 100 -12.95 -22.56 -1.28
CA GLU A 100 -12.38 -21.30 -1.78
C GLU A 100 -13.06 -20.84 -3.08
N PHE A 101 -13.64 -21.77 -3.83
CA PHE A 101 -14.27 -21.55 -5.13
C PHE A 101 -15.78 -21.57 -5.00
N HIS A 102 -16.42 -20.48 -5.43
CA HIS A 102 -17.87 -20.29 -5.40
C HIS A 102 -18.38 -20.00 -6.80
N TYR A 103 -19.50 -20.63 -7.17
CA TYR A 103 -20.16 -20.42 -8.46
C TYR A 103 -21.27 -19.37 -8.30
N PHE A 104 -21.24 -18.34 -9.15
CA PHE A 104 -22.15 -17.20 -9.07
C PHE A 104 -23.10 -17.11 -10.26
N ASP A 105 -23.17 -18.11 -11.14
CA ASP A 105 -23.84 -18.02 -12.46
C ASP A 105 -25.28 -17.50 -12.36
N ASP A 106 -26.08 -18.04 -11.44
CA ASP A 106 -27.47 -17.60 -11.23
C ASP A 106 -27.55 -16.16 -10.68
N LEU A 107 -26.68 -15.82 -9.72
CA LEU A 107 -26.64 -14.49 -9.10
C LEU A 107 -26.10 -13.42 -10.05
N LEU A 108 -25.21 -13.78 -10.97
CA LEU A 108 -24.68 -12.88 -12.00
C LEU A 108 -25.79 -12.42 -12.95
N LEU A 109 -26.69 -13.33 -13.33
CA LEU A 109 -27.84 -13.00 -14.17
C LEU A 109 -28.76 -11.99 -13.48
N ASP A 110 -29.09 -12.24 -12.21
CA ASP A 110 -29.95 -11.36 -11.41
C ASP A 110 -29.35 -9.97 -11.20
N LEU A 111 -28.04 -9.91 -10.92
CA LEU A 111 -27.30 -8.67 -10.70
C LEU A 111 -26.83 -7.98 -11.99
N LYS A 112 -27.16 -8.55 -13.16
CA LYS A 112 -26.75 -8.06 -14.49
C LYS A 112 -25.24 -7.88 -14.61
N MET A 113 -24.48 -8.80 -14.03
CA MET A 113 -23.03 -8.84 -14.08
C MET A 113 -22.53 -9.86 -15.10
N THR A 114 -21.32 -9.62 -15.61
CA THR A 114 -20.59 -10.59 -16.43
C THR A 114 -19.50 -11.28 -15.61
N PRO A 115 -18.99 -12.45 -16.02
CA PRO A 115 -17.87 -13.10 -15.33
C PRO A 115 -16.60 -12.22 -15.24
N LYS A 116 -16.39 -11.31 -16.20
CA LYS A 116 -15.31 -10.30 -16.11
C LYS A 116 -15.48 -9.38 -14.91
N ASP A 117 -16.74 -9.15 -14.52
CA ASP A 117 -17.08 -8.37 -13.35
C ASP A 117 -16.86 -9.15 -12.03
N LEU A 118 -16.26 -10.34 -12.03
CA LEU A 118 -15.76 -10.99 -10.81
C LEU A 118 -14.28 -10.71 -10.53
N GLU A 119 -13.52 -10.21 -11.50
CA GLU A 119 -12.08 -9.93 -11.34
C GLU A 119 -11.84 -8.72 -10.42
N ILE A 120 -11.39 -8.94 -9.19
CA ILE A 120 -11.13 -7.83 -8.25
C ILE A 120 -9.99 -6.95 -8.81
N PRO A 121 -10.26 -5.68 -9.17
CA PRO A 121 -9.22 -4.81 -9.70
C PRO A 121 -8.25 -4.43 -8.58
N ILE A 122 -6.95 -4.43 -8.86
CA ILE A 122 -5.95 -3.94 -7.91
C ILE A 122 -6.01 -2.40 -7.94
N PRO A 123 -6.31 -1.72 -6.82
CA PRO A 123 -6.40 -0.27 -6.81
C PRO A 123 -5.12 0.40 -7.32
N ARG A 124 -5.27 1.31 -8.30
CA ARG A 124 -4.10 1.95 -8.95
C ARG A 124 -3.23 2.77 -7.99
N TYR A 125 -3.81 3.30 -6.90
CA TYR A 125 -3.02 4.00 -5.89
C TYR A 125 -2.05 3.07 -5.16
N PHE A 126 -2.42 1.80 -4.96
CA PHE A 126 -1.55 0.82 -4.34
C PHE A 126 -0.30 0.56 -5.20
N LEU A 127 -0.48 0.42 -6.52
CA LEU A 127 0.62 0.27 -7.47
C LEU A 127 1.52 1.51 -7.49
N ARG A 128 0.92 2.70 -7.47
CA ARG A 128 1.63 3.97 -7.46
C ARG A 128 2.47 4.14 -6.20
N ASP A 129 1.87 3.92 -5.03
CA ASP A 129 2.53 4.03 -3.74
C ASP A 129 3.69 3.03 -3.66
N LYS A 130 3.48 1.78 -4.12
CA LYS A 130 4.55 0.77 -4.20
C LYS A 130 5.71 1.20 -5.08
N MET A 131 5.42 1.78 -6.25
CA MET A 131 6.46 2.30 -7.16
C MET A 131 7.22 3.49 -6.55
N GLN A 132 6.52 4.39 -5.86
CA GLN A 132 7.15 5.51 -5.14
C GLN A 132 8.04 5.02 -4.00
N LEU A 133 7.55 4.08 -3.18
CA LEU A 133 8.32 3.44 -2.11
C LEU A 133 9.58 2.76 -2.64
N GLN A 134 9.46 2.03 -3.76
CA GLN A 134 10.61 1.41 -4.42
C GLN A 134 11.62 2.44 -4.92
N ARG A 135 11.17 3.52 -5.56
CA ARG A 135 12.07 4.61 -5.99
C ARG A 135 12.75 5.28 -4.81
N ASN A 136 12.02 5.56 -3.73
CA ASN A 136 12.58 6.15 -2.52
C ASN A 136 13.64 5.24 -1.90
N ARG A 137 13.37 3.93 -1.83
CA ARG A 137 14.34 2.93 -1.37
C ARG A 137 15.58 2.89 -2.26
N GLN A 138 15.42 2.85 -3.58
CA GLN A 138 16.54 2.89 -4.52
C GLN A 138 17.38 4.16 -4.38
N MET A 139 16.72 5.30 -4.16
CA MET A 139 17.41 6.57 -3.93
C MET A 139 18.25 6.50 -2.64
N ILE A 140 17.68 6.01 -1.54
CA ILE A 140 18.39 5.81 -0.26
C ILE A 140 19.56 4.83 -0.45
N ASP A 141 19.32 3.67 -1.08
CA ASP A 141 20.34 2.65 -1.34
C ASP A 141 21.48 3.24 -2.18
N SER A 142 21.17 4.06 -3.20
CA SER A 142 22.17 4.74 -4.02
C SER A 142 22.98 5.79 -3.24
N ALA A 143 22.33 6.51 -2.31
CA ALA A 143 23.00 7.49 -1.46
C ALA A 143 23.96 6.79 -0.47
N LEU A 144 23.52 5.68 0.13
CA LEU A 144 24.33 4.84 1.00
C LEU A 144 25.52 4.22 0.24
N LEU A 145 25.31 3.78 -1.00
CA LEU A 145 26.39 3.27 -1.86
C LEU A 145 27.42 4.35 -2.18
N LYS A 146 26.99 5.58 -2.50
CA LYS A 146 27.90 6.71 -2.76
C LYS A 146 28.70 7.07 -1.50
N GLN A 147 28.06 7.05 -0.34
CA GLN A 147 28.74 7.29 0.93
C GLN A 147 29.79 6.20 1.24
N ARG A 148 29.46 4.93 0.96
CA ARG A 148 30.42 3.81 1.05
C ARG A 148 31.54 3.92 0.03
N ALA A 149 31.24 4.29 -1.21
CA ALA A 149 32.23 4.45 -2.28
C ALA A 149 33.26 5.55 -1.96
N ASN A 150 32.83 6.62 -1.29
CA ASN A 150 33.71 7.68 -0.81
C ASN A 150 34.62 7.24 0.36
N GLN A 151 34.36 6.08 0.98
CA GLN A 151 35.16 5.50 2.06
C GLN A 151 35.99 4.30 1.60
N THR A 152 35.61 3.63 0.51
CA THR A 152 36.37 2.50 -0.05
C THR A 152 37.50 3.02 -0.94
N VAL A 153 38.65 3.31 -0.34
CA VAL A 153 39.91 3.41 -1.08
C VAL A 153 40.29 2.00 -1.51
N MET A 154 40.26 1.73 -2.81
CA MET A 154 40.69 0.44 -3.38
C MET A 154 42.12 0.13 -2.91
N SER A 155 42.34 -1.07 -2.38
CA SER A 155 43.68 -1.49 -1.97
C SER A 155 44.59 -1.69 -3.19
N LEU A 156 45.89 -1.54 -3.00
CA LEU A 156 46.87 -1.79 -4.07
C LEU A 156 46.74 -3.20 -4.65
N GLU A 157 46.45 -4.19 -3.82
CA GLU A 157 46.32 -5.59 -4.21
C GLU A 157 45.06 -5.83 -5.08
N GLU A 158 43.93 -5.24 -4.72
CA GLU A 158 42.71 -5.26 -5.54
C GLU A 158 42.93 -4.57 -6.89
N ALA A 159 43.65 -3.44 -6.93
CA ALA A 159 43.97 -2.74 -8.16
C ALA A 159 44.84 -3.60 -9.10
N ILE A 160 45.85 -4.29 -8.54
CA ILE A 160 46.70 -5.23 -9.30
C ILE A 160 45.86 -6.39 -9.85
N GLN A 161 44.97 -6.98 -9.04
CA GLN A 161 44.12 -8.09 -9.48
C GLN A 161 43.18 -7.69 -10.62
N LEU A 162 42.53 -6.53 -10.51
CA LEU A 162 41.65 -6.00 -11.57
C LEU A 162 42.42 -5.74 -12.87
N LEU A 163 43.62 -5.18 -12.79
CA LEU A 163 44.46 -4.92 -13.95
C LEU A 163 44.90 -6.23 -14.61
N GLN A 164 45.31 -7.23 -13.82
CA GLN A 164 45.67 -8.54 -14.36
C GLN A 164 44.48 -9.28 -14.98
N MET A 165 43.30 -9.24 -14.35
CA MET A 165 42.09 -9.88 -14.89
C MET A 165 41.65 -9.25 -16.20
N SER A 166 41.65 -7.91 -16.27
CA SER A 166 41.29 -7.17 -17.47
C SER A 166 42.29 -7.41 -18.61
N GLU A 167 43.60 -7.45 -18.33
CA GLU A 167 44.61 -7.75 -19.33
C GLU A 167 44.53 -9.21 -19.81
N ARG A 168 44.33 -10.19 -18.91
CA ARG A 168 44.07 -11.59 -19.30
C ARG A 168 42.83 -11.71 -20.20
N ALA A 169 41.75 -11.00 -19.86
CA ALA A 169 40.53 -10.99 -20.66
C ALA A 169 40.76 -10.35 -22.05
N ARG A 170 41.51 -9.24 -22.12
CA ARG A 170 41.88 -8.58 -23.38
C ARG A 170 42.70 -9.51 -24.27
N GLN A 171 43.72 -10.14 -23.69
CA GLN A 171 44.56 -11.14 -24.36
C GLN A 171 43.74 -12.33 -24.86
N GLY A 172 42.80 -12.83 -24.05
CA GLY A 172 41.87 -13.89 -24.43
C GLY A 172 41.01 -13.51 -25.64
N ARG A 173 40.45 -12.29 -25.64
CA ARG A 173 39.66 -11.77 -26.79
C ARG A 173 40.50 -11.68 -28.06
N ILE A 174 41.72 -11.15 -27.98
CA ILE A 174 42.64 -11.03 -29.12
C ILE A 174 42.99 -12.42 -29.68
N ARG A 175 43.35 -13.37 -28.82
CA ARG A 175 43.66 -14.75 -29.24
C ARG A 175 42.46 -15.43 -29.90
N ALA A 176 41.26 -15.26 -29.33
CA ALA A 176 40.03 -15.83 -29.90
C ALA A 176 39.71 -15.23 -31.28
N GLN A 177 39.89 -13.92 -31.44
CA GLN A 177 39.72 -13.24 -32.72
C GLN A 177 40.72 -13.76 -33.77
N PHE A 178 42.00 -13.83 -33.41
CA PHE A 178 43.05 -14.35 -34.29
C PHE A 178 42.77 -15.81 -34.72
N MET A 179 42.38 -16.67 -33.78
CA MET A 179 42.05 -18.06 -34.08
C MET A 179 40.83 -18.18 -34.99
N LYS A 180 39.82 -17.33 -34.79
CA LYS A 180 38.63 -17.25 -35.66
C LYS A 180 39.01 -16.87 -37.10
N GLU A 181 39.90 -15.89 -37.27
CA GLU A 181 40.42 -15.48 -38.59
C GLU A 181 41.22 -16.61 -39.26
N LEU A 182 42.08 -17.31 -38.52
CA LEU A 182 42.84 -18.45 -39.02
C LEU A 182 41.93 -19.61 -39.47
N ILE A 183 40.86 -19.89 -38.72
CA ILE A 183 39.88 -20.92 -39.10
C ILE A 183 39.11 -20.48 -40.36
N GLN A 184 38.74 -19.21 -40.49
CA GLN A 184 38.06 -18.68 -41.66
C GLN A 184 38.94 -18.72 -42.92
N SER A 185 40.22 -18.36 -42.82
CA SER A 185 41.16 -18.43 -43.94
C SER A 185 41.41 -19.87 -44.40
N LYS A 186 41.56 -20.82 -43.45
CA LYS A 186 41.64 -22.26 -43.75
C LYS A 186 40.36 -22.80 -44.40
N ARG A 187 39.17 -22.29 -44.02
CA ARG A 187 37.91 -22.63 -44.70
C ARG A 187 37.84 -22.04 -46.11
N GLY A 188 38.39 -20.85 -46.35
CA GLY A 188 38.52 -20.26 -47.69
C GLY A 188 39.38 -21.11 -48.63
N ILE A 189 40.51 -21.62 -48.14
CA ILE A 189 41.39 -22.54 -48.91
C ILE A 189 40.65 -23.84 -49.26
N ARG A 190 39.86 -24.40 -48.33
CA ARG A 190 39.02 -25.59 -48.59
C ARG A 190 37.89 -25.37 -49.59
N ARG A 191 37.47 -24.12 -49.83
CA ARG A 191 36.52 -23.78 -50.91
C ARG A 191 37.18 -23.82 -52.29
N HIS A 192 38.48 -23.48 -52.39
CA HIS A 192 39.24 -23.58 -53.64
C HIS A 192 39.68 -25.01 -53.98
N THR A 193 39.84 -25.89 -52.98
CA THR A 193 40.09 -27.33 -53.19
C THR A 193 38.81 -28.17 -53.23
N TRP A 194 37.64 -27.53 -53.36
CA TRP A 194 36.36 -28.23 -53.51
C TRP A 194 36.35 -28.88 -54.90
N ARG A 195 36.75 -30.15 -54.98
CA ARG A 195 36.48 -30.96 -56.17
C ARG A 195 34.95 -31.02 -56.34
N PRO A 196 34.41 -30.84 -57.56
CA PRO A 196 33.04 -31.25 -57.85
C PRO A 196 32.95 -32.70 -57.44
N SER A 197 32.17 -32.93 -56.39
CA SER A 197 31.84 -34.28 -55.98
C SER A 197 31.18 -34.93 -57.21
N GLY A 198 31.67 -36.08 -57.66
CA GLY A 198 31.09 -36.85 -58.77
C GLY A 198 29.74 -37.45 -58.40
N LEU A 199 28.93 -36.71 -57.66
CA LEU A 199 27.59 -37.07 -57.26
C LEU A 199 26.71 -36.98 -58.50
N ASN A 200 26.08 -38.11 -58.79
CA ASN A 200 24.97 -38.18 -59.73
C ASN A 200 23.91 -37.13 -59.33
N PRO A 201 23.30 -36.38 -60.29
CA PRO A 201 22.26 -35.37 -60.01
C PRO A 201 21.20 -35.79 -58.98
N ASP A 202 20.79 -37.06 -58.99
CA ASP A 202 19.81 -37.59 -58.03
C ASP A 202 20.35 -37.60 -56.59
N GLN A 203 21.63 -37.98 -56.40
CA GLN A 203 22.28 -37.97 -55.09
C GLN A 203 22.48 -36.54 -54.58
N ALA A 204 22.82 -35.60 -55.48
CA ALA A 204 22.92 -34.19 -55.14
C ALA A 204 21.56 -33.61 -54.72
N ALA A 205 20.48 -33.96 -55.45
CA ALA A 205 19.11 -33.56 -55.11
C ALA A 205 18.70 -34.08 -53.72
N ILE A 206 19.01 -35.33 -53.39
CA ILE A 206 18.71 -35.90 -52.06
C ILE A 206 19.43 -35.13 -50.94
N GLN A 207 20.70 -34.76 -51.13
CA GLN A 207 21.45 -33.99 -50.14
C GLN A 207 20.86 -32.59 -49.93
N ILE A 208 20.54 -31.89 -51.02
CA ILE A 208 19.92 -30.56 -50.97
C ILE A 208 18.56 -30.63 -50.28
N GLN A 209 17.71 -31.59 -50.66
CA GLN A 209 16.40 -31.81 -50.04
C GLN A 209 16.52 -32.14 -48.55
N LYS A 210 17.49 -32.97 -48.14
CA LYS A 210 17.73 -33.29 -46.73
C LYS A 210 18.10 -32.05 -45.92
N VAL A 211 19.00 -31.21 -46.44
CA VAL A 211 19.40 -29.96 -45.78
C VAL A 211 18.21 -29.01 -45.69
N TRP A 212 17.44 -28.86 -46.77
CA TRP A 212 16.25 -28.02 -46.81
C TRP A 212 15.16 -28.49 -45.84
N ARG A 213 14.81 -29.78 -45.85
CA ARG A 213 13.87 -30.38 -44.89
C ARG A 213 14.30 -30.15 -43.45
N GLY A 214 15.59 -30.31 -43.16
CA GLY A 214 16.14 -30.00 -41.83
C GLY A 214 16.06 -28.52 -41.46
N PHE A 215 16.27 -27.61 -42.41
CA PHE A 215 16.11 -26.17 -42.19
C PHE A 215 14.65 -25.80 -41.92
N VAL A 216 13.72 -26.28 -42.74
CA VAL A 216 12.27 -26.07 -42.58
C VAL A 216 11.82 -26.62 -41.22
N GLN A 217 12.25 -27.83 -40.86
CA GLN A 217 11.90 -28.43 -39.57
C GLN A 217 12.39 -27.60 -38.39
N ARG A 218 13.67 -27.16 -38.41
CA ARG A 218 14.21 -26.30 -37.35
C ARG A 218 13.45 -24.98 -37.24
N ARG A 219 13.08 -24.36 -38.37
CA ARG A 219 12.29 -23.12 -38.39
C ARG A 219 10.89 -23.34 -37.79
N ASN A 220 10.23 -24.45 -38.15
CA ASN A 220 8.93 -24.82 -37.60
C ASN A 220 9.01 -25.11 -36.09
N THR A 221 10.01 -25.87 -35.63
CA THR A 221 10.20 -26.15 -34.20
C THR A 221 10.50 -24.87 -33.42
N SER A 222 11.33 -23.97 -33.96
CA SER A 222 11.56 -22.67 -33.33
C SER A 222 10.27 -21.85 -33.22
N ARG A 223 9.44 -21.83 -34.28
CA ARG A 223 8.14 -21.15 -34.29
C ARG A 223 7.19 -21.77 -33.26
N GLN A 224 7.00 -23.08 -33.27
CA GLN A 224 6.15 -23.81 -32.30
C GLN A 224 6.61 -23.55 -30.87
N ARG A 225 7.93 -23.54 -30.62
CA ARG A 225 8.48 -23.19 -29.30
C ARG A 225 8.14 -21.77 -28.90
N THR A 226 8.16 -20.81 -29.83
CA THR A 226 7.81 -19.42 -29.53
C THR A 226 6.31 -19.28 -29.27
N GLU A 227 5.47 -19.91 -30.09
CA GLU A 227 4.03 -19.98 -29.92
C GLU A 227 3.65 -20.62 -28.57
N GLU A 228 4.29 -21.72 -28.18
CA GLU A 228 4.10 -22.37 -26.88
C GLU A 228 4.55 -21.48 -25.72
N MET A 229 5.71 -20.81 -25.84
CA MET A 229 6.19 -19.87 -24.81
C MET A 229 5.26 -18.66 -24.67
N MET A 230 4.62 -18.22 -25.76
CA MET A 230 3.59 -17.17 -25.71
C MET A 230 2.30 -17.69 -25.06
N PHE A 231 1.85 -18.90 -25.42
CA PHE A 231 0.67 -19.54 -24.84
C PHE A 231 0.81 -19.75 -23.32
N LEU A 232 1.98 -20.19 -22.86
CA LEU A 232 2.32 -20.35 -21.45
C LEU A 232 2.58 -19.02 -20.73
N GLY A 233 2.57 -17.88 -21.44
CA GLY A 233 2.80 -16.55 -20.86
C GLY A 233 4.25 -16.23 -20.49
N MET A 234 5.22 -17.04 -20.95
CA MET A 234 6.66 -16.83 -20.73
C MET A 234 7.25 -15.74 -21.64
N ILE A 235 6.60 -15.51 -22.79
CA ILE A 235 6.90 -14.39 -23.70
C ILE A 235 5.61 -13.59 -23.85
N PRO A 236 5.62 -12.26 -23.64
CA PRO A 236 4.44 -11.44 -23.88
C PRO A 236 4.08 -11.49 -25.37
N VAL A 237 2.80 -11.77 -25.66
CA VAL A 237 2.25 -11.66 -27.02
C VAL A 237 2.40 -10.21 -27.48
N GLU A 238 2.93 -9.99 -28.67
CA GLU A 238 2.88 -8.67 -29.32
C GLU A 238 1.42 -8.34 -29.58
N THR A 239 0.79 -7.60 -28.67
CA THR A 239 -0.56 -7.11 -28.85
C THR A 239 -0.61 -6.23 -30.10
N SER A 240 -1.63 -6.43 -30.94
CA SER A 240 -1.91 -5.58 -32.09
C SER A 240 -1.81 -4.10 -31.72
N ALA A 241 -1.31 -3.27 -32.64
CA ALA A 241 -1.19 -1.84 -32.42
C ALA A 241 -2.46 -1.25 -31.78
N PRO A 242 -2.31 -0.45 -30.71
CA PRO A 242 -3.46 0.04 -29.95
C PRO A 242 -4.38 0.84 -30.88
N SER A 243 -5.69 0.58 -30.76
CA SER A 243 -6.68 1.29 -31.56
C SER A 243 -6.64 2.80 -31.28
N PRO A 244 -7.14 3.66 -32.19
CA PRO A 244 -7.19 5.11 -31.96
C PRO A 244 -7.90 5.49 -30.65
N VAL A 245 -8.94 4.72 -30.27
CA VAL A 245 -9.68 4.91 -29.01
C VAL A 245 -8.80 4.58 -27.79
N GLN A 246 -8.00 3.52 -27.87
CA GLN A 246 -7.07 3.13 -26.81
C GLN A 246 -5.96 4.17 -26.64
N LEU A 247 -5.40 4.68 -27.74
CA LEU A 247 -4.39 5.74 -27.72
C LEU A 247 -4.94 7.02 -27.10
N GLN A 248 -6.17 7.42 -27.46
CA GLN A 248 -6.83 8.57 -26.88
C GLN A 248 -7.08 8.38 -25.37
N GLY A 249 -7.52 7.19 -24.95
CA GLY A 249 -7.68 6.85 -23.54
C GLY A 249 -6.36 6.95 -22.76
N GLN A 250 -5.26 6.41 -23.31
CA GLN A 250 -3.94 6.50 -22.70
C GLN A 250 -3.45 7.95 -22.56
N TRP A 251 -3.71 8.79 -23.57
CA TRP A 251 -3.37 10.21 -23.52
C TRP A 251 -4.16 10.93 -22.42
N VAL A 252 -5.48 10.75 -22.38
CA VAL A 252 -6.35 11.35 -21.34
C VAL A 252 -5.93 10.92 -19.95
N SER A 253 -5.70 9.62 -19.71
CA SER A 253 -5.23 9.12 -18.42
C SER A 253 -3.86 9.71 -18.05
N SER A 254 -2.96 9.89 -19.01
CA SER A 254 -1.63 10.46 -18.76
C SER A 254 -1.69 11.95 -18.43
N SER A 255 -2.47 12.72 -19.19
CA SER A 255 -2.72 14.13 -18.91
C SER A 255 -3.38 14.32 -17.54
N GLN A 256 -4.35 13.47 -17.21
CA GLN A 256 -5.02 13.53 -15.92
C GLN A 256 -4.08 13.20 -14.75
N ARG A 257 -3.19 12.21 -14.93
CA ARG A 257 -2.13 11.92 -13.95
C ARG A 257 -1.21 13.11 -13.70
N LEU A 258 -0.81 13.82 -14.76
CA LEU A 258 0.03 15.02 -14.61
C LEU A 258 -0.66 16.09 -13.76
N ILE A 259 -1.95 16.34 -13.99
CA ILE A 259 -2.70 17.33 -13.21
C ILE A 259 -2.87 16.86 -11.75
N GLN A 260 -3.08 15.57 -11.51
CA GLN A 260 -3.14 15.01 -10.16
C GLN A 260 -1.84 15.26 -9.39
N ASP A 261 -0.70 15.09 -10.06
CA ASP A 261 0.63 15.26 -9.47
C ASP A 261 0.87 16.74 -9.13
N GLN A 262 0.55 17.64 -10.06
CA GLN A 262 0.64 19.09 -9.84
C GLN A 262 -0.25 19.56 -8.67
N ASN A 263 -1.50 19.11 -8.63
CA ASN A 263 -2.41 19.46 -7.55
C ASN A 263 -1.95 18.91 -6.21
N GLU A 264 -1.38 17.70 -6.17
CA GLU A 264 -0.86 17.09 -4.96
C GLU A 264 0.36 17.86 -4.43
N GLU A 265 1.27 18.29 -5.31
CA GLU A 265 2.40 19.16 -4.94
C GLU A 265 1.92 20.52 -4.41
N GLU A 266 0.95 21.15 -5.08
CA GLU A 266 0.37 22.42 -4.65
C GLU A 266 -0.32 22.28 -3.29
N TYR A 267 -1.10 21.22 -3.09
CA TYR A 267 -1.74 20.92 -1.81
C TYR A 267 -0.72 20.80 -0.67
N GLN A 268 0.39 20.08 -0.90
CA GLN A 268 1.44 19.94 0.10
C GLN A 268 2.12 21.29 0.41
N ARG A 269 2.41 22.10 -0.61
CA ARG A 269 2.98 23.45 -0.43
C ARG A 269 2.05 24.36 0.35
N VAL A 270 0.76 24.41 -0.01
CA VAL A 270 -0.25 25.22 0.68
C VAL A 270 -0.43 24.73 2.11
N GLN A 271 -0.44 23.42 2.36
CA GLN A 271 -0.54 22.88 3.71
C GLN A 271 0.61 23.36 4.62
N LEU A 272 1.84 23.37 4.10
CA LEU A 272 3.00 23.90 4.83
C LEU A 272 2.91 25.41 5.04
N SER A 273 2.52 26.15 4.00
CA SER A 273 2.35 27.61 4.08
C SER A 273 1.27 28.01 5.08
N VAL A 274 0.12 27.33 5.10
CA VAL A 274 -0.96 27.58 6.06
C VAL A 274 -0.49 27.26 7.47
N LYS A 275 0.20 26.13 7.69
CA LYS A 275 0.77 25.81 9.00
C LYS A 275 1.76 26.88 9.48
N GLN A 276 2.61 27.37 8.59
CA GLN A 276 3.55 28.44 8.92
C GLN A 276 2.82 29.74 9.25
N SER A 277 1.82 30.11 8.46
CA SER A 277 1.01 31.32 8.71
C SER A 277 0.26 31.25 10.03
N VAL A 278 -0.31 30.10 10.40
CA VAL A 278 -0.96 29.90 11.71
C VAL A 278 0.07 30.05 12.83
N LEU A 279 1.26 29.48 12.66
CA LEU A 279 2.33 29.61 13.64
C LEU A 279 2.84 31.06 13.77
N ASP A 280 2.90 31.83 12.68
CA ASP A 280 3.36 33.22 12.71
C ASP A 280 2.32 34.16 13.34
N VAL A 281 1.02 33.89 13.15
CA VAL A 281 -0.08 34.72 13.67
C VAL A 281 -0.48 34.33 15.10
N GLU A 282 -0.68 33.04 15.36
CA GLU A 282 -1.21 32.54 16.63
C GLU A 282 -0.09 32.00 17.54
N GLY A 283 1.13 31.82 17.03
CA GLY A 283 2.19 31.15 17.79
C GLY A 283 2.65 31.91 19.03
N THR A 284 2.63 33.25 19.00
CA THR A 284 2.91 34.07 20.19
C THR A 284 1.84 33.89 21.24
N ASP A 285 0.57 33.95 20.84
CA ASP A 285 -0.57 33.87 21.75
C ASP A 285 -0.70 32.47 22.34
N ILE A 286 -0.49 31.43 21.52
CA ILE A 286 -0.41 30.02 21.98
C ILE A 286 0.73 29.87 22.98
N LYS A 287 1.91 30.45 22.70
CA LYS A 287 3.06 30.39 23.62
C LYS A 287 2.76 31.10 24.94
N GLU A 288 2.15 32.27 24.91
CA GLU A 288 1.76 33.02 26.11
C GLU A 288 0.72 32.25 26.92
N ALA A 289 -0.33 31.73 26.28
CA ALA A 289 -1.34 30.90 26.94
C ALA A 289 -0.73 29.65 27.59
N LEU A 290 0.21 28.97 26.90
CA LEU A 290 0.93 27.83 27.48
C LEU A 290 1.81 28.27 28.66
N GLN A 291 2.49 29.41 28.58
CA GLN A 291 3.28 29.94 29.70
C GLN A 291 2.40 30.28 30.90
N ASP A 292 1.22 30.86 30.68
CA ASP A 292 0.29 31.23 31.74
C ASP A 292 -0.33 30.00 32.40
N GLN A 293 -0.67 28.95 31.65
CA GLN A 293 -1.09 27.67 32.22
C GLN A 293 -0.01 27.06 33.13
N ILE A 294 1.25 27.10 32.71
CA ILE A 294 2.37 26.66 33.55
C ILE A 294 2.46 27.53 34.80
N ARG A 295 2.43 28.87 34.67
CA ARG A 295 2.51 29.79 35.82
C ARG A 295 1.37 29.55 36.81
N GLN A 296 0.14 29.39 36.30
CA GLN A 296 -1.04 29.12 37.11
C GLN A 296 -0.86 27.83 37.89
N TRP A 297 -0.44 26.74 37.23
CA TRP A 297 -0.13 25.48 37.91
C TRP A 297 0.92 25.65 39.02
N PHE A 298 2.02 26.37 38.75
CA PHE A 298 3.04 26.66 39.75
C PHE A 298 2.50 27.43 40.97
N ILE A 299 1.62 28.41 40.74
CA ILE A 299 1.00 29.22 41.80
C ILE A 299 0.03 28.35 42.63
N GLU A 300 -0.85 27.60 41.98
CA GLU A 300 -1.83 26.73 42.65
C GLU A 300 -1.12 25.65 43.49
N CYS A 301 -0.07 25.02 42.96
CA CYS A 301 0.74 24.08 43.73
C CYS A 301 1.44 24.75 44.92
N ARG A 302 1.97 25.97 44.76
CA ARG A 302 2.60 26.72 45.86
C ARG A 302 1.59 27.08 46.94
N ASP A 303 0.42 27.56 46.56
CA ASP A 303 -0.60 28.00 47.52
C ASP A 303 -1.17 26.79 48.30
N ALA A 304 -1.20 25.60 47.69
CA ALA A 304 -1.60 24.35 48.36
C ALA A 304 -0.50 23.71 49.22
N THR A 305 0.77 23.74 48.80
CA THR A 305 1.87 23.00 49.46
C THR A 305 2.85 23.88 50.24
N GLY A 306 2.79 25.19 50.07
CA GLY A 306 3.70 26.19 50.67
C GLY A 306 5.08 26.28 50.01
N ARG A 307 5.35 25.53 48.94
CA ARG A 307 6.63 25.57 48.18
C ARG A 307 6.37 25.42 46.68
N PHE A 308 7.27 25.92 45.85
CA PHE A 308 7.17 25.73 44.41
C PHE A 308 7.38 24.25 44.03
N PRO A 309 6.56 23.70 43.11
CA PRO A 309 6.73 22.34 42.62
C PRO A 309 7.95 22.23 41.68
N GLU A 310 8.50 21.02 41.54
CA GLU A 310 9.45 20.68 40.47
C GLU A 310 8.66 20.26 39.21
N PHE A 311 9.26 20.44 38.03
CA PHE A 311 8.64 19.96 36.79
C PHE A 311 8.48 18.43 36.82
N PRO A 312 7.40 17.88 36.23
CA PRO A 312 7.22 16.44 36.15
C PRO A 312 8.38 15.75 35.41
N ASP A 313 8.77 14.56 35.90
CA ASP A 313 9.83 13.73 35.30
C ASP A 313 9.46 13.27 33.88
N GLU A 314 10.46 13.03 33.02
CA GLU A 314 10.25 12.58 31.62
C GLU A 314 9.47 11.25 31.53
N GLU A 315 9.65 10.36 32.50
CA GLU A 315 8.98 9.05 32.60
C GLU A 315 7.47 9.17 32.87
N ASP A 316 7.03 10.26 33.51
CA ASP A 316 5.62 10.54 33.83
C ASP A 316 4.95 11.45 32.78
N GLY A 317 5.60 11.65 31.61
CA GLY A 317 5.10 12.46 30.50
C GLY A 317 5.56 13.92 30.51
N GLY A 318 6.45 14.31 31.41
CA GLY A 318 7.08 15.62 31.45
C GLY A 318 6.09 16.79 31.52
N SER A 319 6.49 17.94 30.96
CA SER A 319 5.65 19.15 30.91
C SER A 319 4.37 18.98 30.06
N ALA A 320 4.26 17.94 29.23
CA ALA A 320 3.06 17.67 28.45
C ALA A 320 1.85 17.26 29.32
N SER A 321 2.10 16.66 30.48
CA SER A 321 1.08 16.30 31.47
C SER A 321 0.32 17.53 32.02
N LEU A 322 0.96 18.69 32.03
CA LEU A 322 0.40 19.96 32.54
C LEU A 322 -0.67 20.57 31.62
N PHE A 323 -0.65 20.22 30.34
CA PHE A 323 -1.58 20.77 29.33
C PHE A 323 -2.78 19.85 29.06
N SER A 324 -2.89 18.72 29.78
CA SER A 324 -4.04 17.83 29.70
C SER A 324 -5.22 18.42 30.46
N GLN A 325 -6.40 18.52 29.83
CA GLN A 325 -7.62 18.99 30.50
C GLN A 325 -8.03 17.98 31.59
N LYS A 326 -7.65 18.25 32.84
CA LYS A 326 -8.02 17.43 34.00
C LYS A 326 -9.27 17.99 34.66
N THR A 327 -10.12 17.09 35.16
CA THR A 327 -11.28 17.46 35.98
C THR A 327 -10.81 17.99 37.34
N PRO A 328 -11.57 18.86 38.04
CA PRO A 328 -11.16 19.45 39.32
C PRO A 328 -10.77 18.42 40.40
N GLU A 329 -11.38 17.23 40.38
CA GLU A 329 -11.06 16.12 41.27
C GLU A 329 -9.67 15.51 41.00
N GLN A 330 -9.29 15.40 39.73
CA GLN A 330 -7.96 14.89 39.32
C GLN A 330 -6.83 15.87 39.66
N VAL A 331 -7.10 17.17 39.63
CA VAL A 331 -6.15 18.19 40.08
C VAL A 331 -5.92 18.10 41.60
N GLY A 332 -6.97 17.81 42.37
CA GLY A 332 -6.86 17.54 43.81
C GLY A 332 -6.06 16.28 44.12
N ASP A 333 -6.28 15.19 43.37
CA ASP A 333 -5.52 13.95 43.51
C ASP A 333 -4.03 14.12 43.14
N ASP A 334 -3.71 14.91 42.11
CA ASP A 334 -2.32 15.23 41.74
C ASP A 334 -1.62 16.11 42.80
N ILE A 335 -2.34 17.05 43.41
CA ILE A 335 -1.83 17.85 44.55
C ILE A 335 -1.56 16.95 45.76
N THR A 336 -2.43 15.96 46.03
CA THR A 336 -2.23 15.00 47.12
C THR A 336 -1.14 13.95 46.81
N GLU A 337 -0.96 13.52 45.55
CA GLU A 337 0.19 12.70 45.12
C GLU A 337 1.50 13.49 45.17
N GLY A 338 1.47 14.78 44.81
CA GLY A 338 2.57 15.73 45.01
C GLY A 338 2.98 15.82 46.48
N LEU A 339 2.03 15.98 47.40
CA LEU A 339 2.28 15.93 48.85
C LEU A 339 2.84 14.57 49.32
N ALA A 340 2.40 13.45 48.71
CA ALA A 340 2.92 12.12 49.02
C ALA A 340 4.34 11.86 48.45
N SER A 341 4.75 12.60 47.43
CA SER A 341 6.10 12.54 46.86
C SER A 341 7.16 13.07 47.83
N PHE A 342 6.77 13.98 48.74
CA PHE A 342 7.64 14.57 49.78
C PHE A 342 7.84 13.70 51.03
N PHE A 343 7.10 12.59 51.19
CA PHE A 343 7.33 11.59 52.25
C PHE A 343 7.85 10.26 51.65
N PRO A 344 9.17 10.01 51.61
CA PRO A 344 9.77 8.85 50.93
C PRO A 344 9.28 7.49 51.45
N ARG A 345 8.80 7.44 52.70
CA ARG A 345 8.26 6.23 53.34
C ARG A 345 6.88 5.83 52.78
N GLU A 346 6.03 6.79 52.45
CA GLU A 346 4.70 6.55 51.87
C GLU A 346 4.81 6.08 50.42
N ARG A 347 5.70 6.71 49.63
CA ARG A 347 5.98 6.38 48.21
C ARG A 347 6.48 4.94 48.04
N ARG A 348 7.35 4.45 48.94
CA ARG A 348 7.79 3.03 48.96
C ARG A 348 6.67 2.05 49.33
N LYS A 349 5.79 2.39 50.28
CA LYS A 349 4.61 1.57 50.63
C LYS A 349 3.59 1.52 49.48
N ARG A 350 3.34 2.66 48.80
CA ARG A 350 2.41 2.73 47.66
C ARG A 350 2.96 2.09 46.38
N ARG A 351 4.25 2.19 46.05
CA ARG A 351 4.87 1.41 44.94
C ARG A 351 4.78 -0.10 45.17
N ARG A 352 4.94 -0.57 46.43
CA ARG A 352 4.69 -1.97 46.81
C ARG A 352 3.21 -2.36 46.68
N LYS A 353 2.27 -1.44 46.96
CA LYS A 353 0.82 -1.67 46.84
C LYS A 353 0.36 -1.67 45.37
N ARG A 354 0.89 -0.79 44.51
CA ARG A 354 0.65 -0.77 43.05
C ARG A 354 1.23 -2.03 42.37
N ARG A 355 2.46 -2.47 42.73
CA ARG A 355 3.01 -3.76 42.22
C ARG A 355 2.14 -4.96 42.58
N ARG A 356 1.63 -5.03 43.83
CA ARG A 356 0.70 -6.08 44.26
C ARG A 356 -0.66 -6.02 43.58
N LYS A 357 -1.14 -4.82 43.22
CA LYS A 357 -2.40 -4.64 42.49
C LYS A 357 -2.27 -5.03 41.02
N CYS A 358 -1.15 -4.70 40.37
CA CYS A 358 -0.85 -5.16 39.01
C CYS A 358 -0.62 -6.68 38.93
N GLU A 359 -0.01 -7.31 39.95
CA GLU A 359 0.06 -8.78 40.02
C GLU A 359 -1.32 -9.42 40.21
N CYS A 360 -2.22 -8.80 40.99
CA CYS A 360 -3.58 -9.30 41.20
C CYS A 360 -4.46 -9.15 39.93
N GLU A 361 -4.34 -8.02 39.21
CA GLU A 361 -5.05 -7.76 37.95
C GLU A 361 -4.51 -8.63 36.80
N GLN A 362 -3.22 -9.02 36.82
CA GLN A 362 -2.67 -10.01 35.87
C GLN A 362 -3.19 -11.43 36.15
N THR A 363 -3.35 -11.82 37.42
CA THR A 363 -3.95 -13.13 37.77
C THR A 363 -5.46 -13.20 37.52
N GLU A 364 -6.18 -12.07 37.60
CA GLU A 364 -7.62 -11.99 37.27
C GLU A 364 -7.87 -11.90 35.75
N SER A 365 -6.96 -11.32 34.97
CA SER A 365 -7.08 -11.27 33.50
C SER A 365 -6.72 -12.60 32.80
N GLU A 366 -5.85 -13.43 33.37
CA GLU A 366 -5.65 -14.81 32.90
C GLU A 366 -6.83 -15.75 33.24
N ALA A 367 -7.58 -15.46 34.31
CA ALA A 367 -8.78 -16.23 34.68
C ALA A 367 -10.06 -15.76 33.93
N GLY A 368 -10.08 -14.55 33.37
CA GLY A 368 -11.23 -13.94 32.71
C GLY A 368 -11.27 -14.04 31.17
N PHE A 369 -10.24 -14.62 30.52
CA PHE A 369 -10.16 -14.71 29.06
C PHE A 369 -11.00 -15.84 28.42
N ILE A 370 -12.03 -16.35 29.12
CA ILE A 370 -13.03 -17.25 28.55
C ILE A 370 -14.42 -16.70 28.86
N GLN A 371 -14.84 -15.65 28.12
CA GLN A 371 -16.20 -15.49 27.57
C GLN A 371 -16.46 -14.07 27.03
N SER A 372 -16.89 -14.02 25.76
CA SER A 372 -17.69 -12.97 25.07
C SER A 372 -17.12 -11.53 25.04
N SER A 373 -16.60 -10.99 23.93
CA SER A 373 -17.25 -10.61 22.65
C SER A 373 -18.48 -9.70 22.79
N GLY A 374 -18.32 -8.39 22.53
CA GLY A 374 -19.45 -7.47 22.31
C GLY A 374 -19.13 -5.98 22.50
N PHE A 375 -18.42 -5.35 21.56
CA PHE A 375 -18.21 -3.90 21.54
C PHE A 375 -19.38 -3.21 20.82
N LYS A 376 -20.08 -2.27 21.48
CA LYS A 376 -21.05 -1.35 20.86
C LYS A 376 -20.67 0.09 21.18
N ILE A 377 -20.46 0.89 20.13
CA ILE A 377 -20.32 2.35 20.18
C ILE A 377 -21.72 2.95 20.03
N SER A 378 -22.07 3.93 20.87
CA SER A 378 -23.21 4.83 20.61
C SER A 378 -22.85 6.30 20.88
N ASN A 379 -23.32 7.10 19.93
CA ASN A 379 -23.01 8.49 19.61
C ASN A 379 -23.52 9.57 20.58
N THR A 380 -22.85 10.73 20.46
CA THR A 380 -23.35 12.13 20.50
C THR A 380 -23.99 12.69 21.78
N LYS A 381 -23.41 13.78 22.31
CA LYS A 381 -24.15 14.79 23.08
C LYS A 381 -23.98 16.20 22.49
N THR A 382 -25.15 16.72 22.18
CA THR A 382 -25.57 18.05 21.72
C THR A 382 -25.03 19.20 22.56
N ILE A 383 -24.53 20.24 21.89
CA ILE A 383 -24.18 21.55 22.45
C ILE A 383 -25.49 22.34 22.67
N LYS A 384 -25.76 22.76 23.91
CA LYS A 384 -26.74 23.82 24.20
C LYS A 384 -25.97 25.11 24.49
N LYS A 385 -26.16 26.12 23.62
CA LYS A 385 -25.80 27.52 23.89
C LYS A 385 -26.74 28.06 24.98
N TYR A 386 -26.17 28.68 26.00
CA TYR A 386 -26.87 29.62 26.87
C TYR A 386 -26.68 31.02 26.28
N GLU A 387 -27.79 31.66 25.92
CA GLU A 387 -27.89 33.12 25.81
C GLU A 387 -28.42 33.62 27.17
N GLY A 388 -27.80 34.66 27.70
CA GLY A 388 -28.19 35.32 28.94
C GLY A 388 -27.70 36.77 28.93
N GLU A 389 -28.68 37.65 28.73
CA GLU A 389 -28.80 39.10 29.00
C GLU A 389 -27.90 40.10 28.24
#